data_AF-A0A970JVF5-F1
#
_entry.id   AF-A0A970JVF5-F1
#
_cell.length_a   1.000
_cell.length_b   1.000
_cell.length_c   1.000
_cell.angle_alpha   90.00
_cell.angle_beta   90.00
_cell.angle_gamma   90.00
#
_symmetry.space_group_name_H-M   'P 1'
#
loop_
_entity.id
_entity.type
_entity.pdbx_description
1 polymer ?
#
loop_
_entity_poly.entity_id
_entity_poly.type
_entity_poly.pdbx_seq_one_letter_code
_entity_poly.pdbx_strand_id
1 'polypeptide(L)'
;VYTEKKKLPNTRMGNAALMRQALVDAQNYRSRQEQARSKGEASERDLAHEALLPVLDGDVPLCVHAHRCDDIATAVRIAKEFSLRYTIEHCTEGHLIAPFLAENRVMAAVGPSLTSAPKLELRNKTWDTPVALWKAGVHFCIITDHPVIPIEHLSVCLSLAVRAGLPRDVALRAVTMSAAEHLGLEDRIGSVEKGKEADLVVWDGDPLDARSKALVTFVNGEIAHSLI
;
A
#
# COMPACT_ATOMS: atom_id res chain seq x y z
N VAL A 1 15.29 3.13 -15.91
CA VAL A 1 16.36 2.61 -15.01
C VAL A 1 17.02 1.34 -15.54
N TYR A 2 16.28 0.30 -15.98
CA TYR A 2 16.88 -0.91 -16.59
C TYR A 2 16.93 -0.93 -18.12
N THR A 3 16.05 -0.16 -18.77
CA THR A 3 15.89 -0.09 -20.23
C THR A 3 17.17 0.31 -20.97
N GLU A 4 17.96 1.21 -20.38
CA GLU A 4 19.23 1.67 -20.96
C GLU A 4 20.38 0.66 -20.80
N LYS A 5 20.27 -0.28 -19.86
CA LYS A 5 21.35 -1.22 -19.50
C LYS A 5 21.20 -2.61 -20.14
N LYS A 6 20.16 -2.85 -20.95
CA LYS A 6 19.81 -4.18 -21.53
C LYS A 6 19.79 -5.34 -20.51
N LYS A 7 19.66 -5.03 -19.21
CA LYS A 7 19.55 -6.02 -18.15
C LYS A 7 18.08 -6.33 -17.90
N LEU A 8 17.76 -7.60 -17.63
CA LEU A 8 16.42 -7.95 -17.16
C LEU A 8 16.14 -7.19 -15.85
N PRO A 9 14.92 -6.68 -15.63
CA PRO A 9 13.75 -6.76 -16.52
C PRO A 9 13.58 -5.52 -17.43
N ASN A 10 13.28 -5.76 -18.71
CA ASN A 10 12.97 -4.70 -19.69
C ASN A 10 11.52 -4.73 -20.18
N THR A 11 10.73 -5.72 -19.75
CA THR A 11 9.34 -5.92 -20.14
C THR A 11 8.50 -6.26 -18.91
N ARG A 12 7.18 -6.04 -18.99
CA ARG A 12 6.23 -6.43 -17.92
C ARG A 12 6.28 -7.93 -17.62
N MET A 13 6.38 -8.75 -18.68
CA MET A 13 6.56 -10.20 -18.53
C MET A 13 7.89 -10.54 -17.83
N GLY A 14 8.95 -9.76 -18.10
CA GLY A 14 10.22 -9.89 -17.39
C GLY A 14 10.11 -9.55 -15.91
N ASN A 15 9.38 -8.48 -15.55
CA ASN A 15 9.10 -8.15 -14.14
C ASN A 15 8.39 -9.30 -13.43
N ALA A 16 7.32 -9.82 -14.05
CA ALA A 16 6.55 -10.94 -13.52
C ALA A 16 7.41 -12.21 -13.36
N ALA A 17 8.25 -12.52 -14.34
CA ALA A 17 9.16 -13.66 -14.29
C ALA A 17 10.20 -13.52 -13.18
N LEU A 18 10.82 -12.36 -13.01
CA LEU A 18 11.79 -12.12 -11.94
C LEU A 18 11.15 -12.18 -10.55
N MET A 19 9.96 -11.60 -10.40
CA MET A 19 9.21 -11.69 -9.15
C MET A 19 8.90 -13.15 -8.78
N ARG A 20 8.39 -13.94 -9.74
CA ARG A 20 8.16 -15.37 -9.54
C ARG A 20 9.44 -16.12 -9.22
N GLN A 21 10.52 -15.85 -9.96
CA GLN A 21 11.82 -16.50 -9.74
C GLN A 21 12.36 -16.23 -8.34
N ALA A 22 12.30 -14.98 -7.86
CA ALA A 22 12.76 -14.61 -6.53
C ALA A 22 12.01 -15.38 -5.42
N LEU A 23 10.69 -15.55 -5.57
CA LEU A 23 9.87 -16.33 -4.63
C LEU A 23 10.23 -17.83 -4.65
N VAL A 24 10.40 -18.41 -5.84
CA VAL A 24 10.84 -19.80 -6.00
C VAL A 24 12.23 -20.02 -5.40
N ASP A 25 13.16 -19.09 -5.64
CA ASP A 25 14.52 -19.19 -5.11
C ASP A 25 14.53 -19.09 -3.57
N ALA A 26 13.67 -18.26 -2.99
CA ALA A 26 13.50 -18.18 -1.55
C ALA A 26 12.90 -19.47 -0.94
N GLN A 27 11.93 -20.12 -1.60
CA GLN A 27 11.42 -21.43 -1.18
C GLN A 27 12.49 -22.53 -1.26
N ASN A 28 13.28 -22.53 -2.33
CA ASN A 28 14.42 -23.44 -2.50
C ASN A 28 15.49 -23.19 -1.43
N TYR A 29 15.76 -21.93 -1.11
CA TYR A 29 16.67 -21.53 -0.05
C TYR A 29 16.20 -22.06 1.31
N ARG A 30 14.93 -21.87 1.68
CA ARG A 30 14.33 -22.44 2.89
C ARG A 30 14.53 -23.96 2.97
N SER A 31 14.22 -24.67 1.88
CA SER A 31 14.36 -26.12 1.81
C SER A 31 15.81 -26.57 2.04
N ARG A 32 16.80 -25.84 1.52
CA ARG A 32 18.23 -26.11 1.78
C ARG A 32 18.61 -25.87 3.23
N GLN A 33 18.12 -24.77 3.84
CA GLN A 33 18.35 -24.46 5.26
C GLN A 33 17.80 -25.57 6.17
N GLU A 34 16.58 -26.04 5.91
CA GLU A 34 15.94 -27.11 6.68
C GLU A 34 16.67 -28.45 6.54
N GLN A 35 17.11 -28.80 5.33
CA GLN A 35 17.90 -30.02 5.08
C GLN A 35 19.24 -29.98 5.80
N ALA A 36 19.98 -28.87 5.71
CA ALA A 36 21.26 -28.72 6.40
C ALA A 36 21.07 -28.82 7.93
N ARG A 37 20.03 -28.15 8.47
CA ARG A 37 19.68 -28.24 9.89
C ARG A 37 19.35 -29.67 10.32
N SER A 38 18.65 -30.45 9.50
CA SER A 38 18.33 -31.85 9.80
C SER A 38 19.56 -32.77 9.84
N LYS A 39 20.62 -32.43 9.08
CA LYS A 39 21.89 -33.16 9.04
C LYS A 39 22.93 -32.66 10.04
N GLY A 40 22.64 -31.55 10.74
CA GLY A 40 23.62 -30.87 11.59
C GLY A 40 24.74 -30.18 10.79
N GLU A 41 24.50 -29.89 9.52
CA GLU A 41 25.45 -29.23 8.62
C GLU A 41 25.25 -27.71 8.65
N ALA A 42 26.33 -26.95 8.48
CA ALA A 42 26.24 -25.52 8.25
C ALA A 42 25.75 -25.24 6.83
N SER A 43 24.86 -24.26 6.67
CA SER A 43 24.40 -23.79 5.37
C SER A 43 24.65 -22.30 5.22
N GLU A 44 24.96 -21.89 3.99
CA GLU A 44 25.31 -20.52 3.66
C GLU A 44 24.08 -19.61 3.76
N ARG A 45 24.28 -18.41 4.29
CA ARG A 45 23.22 -17.42 4.42
C ARG A 45 23.13 -16.56 3.16
N ASP A 46 21.91 -16.35 2.69
CA ASP A 46 21.62 -15.39 1.62
C ASP A 46 20.62 -14.37 2.16
N LEU A 47 21.07 -13.13 2.35
CA LEU A 47 20.26 -12.06 2.93
C LEU A 47 19.06 -11.69 2.05
N ALA A 48 19.16 -11.84 0.73
CA ALA A 48 18.07 -11.52 -0.19
C ALA A 48 16.94 -12.55 -0.08
N HIS A 49 17.30 -13.84 0.02
CA HIS A 49 16.30 -14.89 0.22
C HIS A 49 15.72 -14.89 1.63
N GLU A 50 16.55 -14.64 2.67
CA GLU A 50 16.09 -14.51 4.05
C GLU A 50 15.04 -13.40 4.20
N ALA A 51 15.23 -12.26 3.51
CA ALA A 51 14.28 -11.15 3.54
C ALA A 51 12.90 -11.49 2.94
N LEU A 52 12.82 -12.52 2.08
CA LEU A 52 11.56 -12.99 1.49
C LEU A 52 10.86 -14.04 2.35
N LEU A 53 11.53 -14.64 3.33
CA LEU A 53 10.92 -15.67 4.19
C LEU A 53 9.71 -15.14 4.97
N PRO A 54 9.76 -13.95 5.64
CA PRO A 54 8.60 -13.40 6.33
C PRO A 54 7.40 -13.14 5.40
N VAL A 55 7.64 -12.85 4.12
CA VAL A 55 6.58 -12.68 3.12
C VAL A 55 5.94 -14.03 2.77
N LEU A 56 6.77 -15.06 2.57
CA LEU A 56 6.33 -16.44 2.31
C LEU A 56 5.58 -17.04 3.51
N ASP A 57 5.97 -16.68 4.73
CA ASP A 57 5.32 -17.11 5.97
C ASP A 57 4.02 -16.34 6.26
N GLY A 58 3.82 -15.21 5.57
CA GLY A 58 2.67 -14.35 5.76
C GLY A 58 2.80 -13.43 6.99
N ASP A 59 3.97 -13.32 7.61
CA ASP A 59 4.22 -12.41 8.74
C ASP A 59 4.11 -10.94 8.30
N VAL A 60 4.56 -10.64 7.08
CA VAL A 60 4.44 -9.30 6.46
C VAL A 60 3.83 -9.40 5.07
N PRO A 61 3.01 -8.42 4.65
CA PRO A 61 2.45 -8.43 3.30
C PRO A 61 3.52 -8.10 2.25
N LEU A 62 3.37 -8.67 1.06
CA LEU A 62 4.09 -8.21 -0.11
C LEU A 62 3.51 -6.90 -0.62
N CYS A 63 4.24 -5.80 -0.48
CA CYS A 63 3.84 -4.51 -1.03
C CYS A 63 4.20 -4.42 -2.52
N VAL A 64 3.20 -4.37 -3.40
CA VAL A 64 3.44 -4.35 -4.85
C VAL A 64 3.07 -3.01 -5.46
N HIS A 65 4.08 -2.33 -6.00
CA HIS A 65 3.93 -1.14 -6.83
C HIS A 65 3.25 -1.48 -8.17
N ALA A 66 2.02 -1.04 -8.40
CA ALA A 66 1.34 -1.26 -9.69
C ALA A 66 0.39 -0.13 -10.09
N HIS A 67 0.56 0.37 -11.31
CA HIS A 67 -0.28 1.44 -11.87
C HIS A 67 -1.38 0.91 -12.79
N ARG A 68 -1.02 0.13 -13.83
CA ARG A 68 -1.97 -0.34 -14.83
C ARG A 68 -2.77 -1.55 -14.37
N CYS A 69 -3.95 -1.72 -14.93
CA CYS A 69 -4.83 -2.84 -14.58
C CYS A 69 -4.21 -4.22 -14.87
N ASP A 70 -3.41 -4.36 -15.93
CA ASP A 70 -2.71 -5.60 -16.27
C ASP A 70 -1.53 -5.89 -15.32
N ASP A 71 -0.81 -4.87 -14.88
CA ASP A 71 0.23 -4.99 -13.86
C ASP A 71 -0.38 -5.40 -12.50
N ILE A 72 -1.49 -4.76 -12.10
CA ILE A 72 -2.23 -5.10 -10.87
C ILE A 72 -2.75 -6.54 -10.92
N ALA A 73 -3.41 -6.93 -12.03
CA ALA A 73 -3.92 -8.29 -12.17
C ALA A 73 -2.80 -9.34 -12.18
N THR A 74 -1.62 -9.00 -12.68
CA THR A 74 -0.44 -9.87 -12.65
C THR A 74 0.07 -10.07 -11.23
N ALA A 75 0.18 -8.98 -10.46
CA ALA A 75 0.55 -9.05 -9.04
C ALA A 75 -0.41 -9.93 -8.25
N VAL A 76 -1.72 -9.75 -8.43
CA VAL A 76 -2.76 -10.58 -7.80
C VAL A 76 -2.60 -12.06 -8.16
N ARG A 77 -2.36 -12.39 -9.44
CA ARG A 77 -2.16 -13.79 -9.86
C ARG A 77 -0.93 -14.42 -9.23
N ILE A 78 0.19 -13.71 -9.16
CA ILE A 78 1.42 -14.21 -8.52
C ILE A 78 1.19 -14.36 -7.01
N ALA A 79 0.59 -13.38 -6.35
CA ALA A 79 0.32 -13.49 -4.92
C ALA A 79 -0.57 -14.70 -4.59
N LYS A 80 -1.59 -14.98 -5.42
CA LYS A 80 -2.41 -16.19 -5.31
C LYS A 80 -1.63 -17.48 -5.57
N GLU A 81 -0.76 -17.50 -6.58
CA GLU A 81 0.10 -18.64 -6.92
C GLU A 81 0.94 -19.11 -5.73
N PHE A 82 1.44 -18.15 -4.92
CA PHE A 82 2.27 -18.42 -3.74
C PHE A 82 1.53 -18.28 -2.40
N SER A 83 0.20 -18.10 -2.42
CA SER A 83 -0.62 -17.89 -1.22
C SER A 83 -0.14 -16.76 -0.29
N LEU A 84 0.35 -15.67 -0.88
CA LEU A 84 0.92 -14.53 -0.14
C LEU A 84 -0.17 -13.59 0.38
N ARG A 85 0.08 -12.98 1.55
CA ARG A 85 -0.54 -11.69 1.88
C ARG A 85 0.09 -10.60 1.02
N TYR A 86 -0.71 -9.67 0.50
CA TYR A 86 -0.21 -8.63 -0.39
C TYR A 86 -1.04 -7.35 -0.33
N THR A 87 -0.41 -6.24 -0.69
CA THR A 87 -1.05 -4.93 -0.92
C THR A 87 -0.69 -4.42 -2.31
N ILE A 88 -1.54 -3.56 -2.86
CA ILE A 88 -1.30 -2.89 -4.13
C ILE A 88 -1.09 -1.39 -3.90
N GLU A 89 0.13 -0.94 -4.15
CA GLU A 89 0.50 0.47 -4.04
C GLU A 89 0.18 1.21 -5.35
N HIS A 90 -0.25 2.45 -5.21
CA HIS A 90 -0.77 3.37 -6.23
C HIS A 90 -2.12 3.02 -6.84
N CYS A 91 -2.31 1.78 -7.28
CA CYS A 91 -3.56 1.26 -7.85
C CYS A 91 -4.21 2.22 -8.88
N THR A 92 -3.41 2.85 -9.74
CA THR A 92 -3.84 4.01 -10.53
C THR A 92 -5.02 3.72 -11.45
N GLU A 93 -5.00 2.57 -12.13
CA GLU A 93 -6.08 2.07 -12.99
C GLU A 93 -7.04 1.12 -12.24
N GLY A 94 -7.03 1.13 -10.90
CA GLY A 94 -7.90 0.27 -10.09
C GLY A 94 -9.39 0.44 -10.39
N HIS A 95 -9.83 1.65 -10.77
CA HIS A 95 -11.20 1.92 -11.19
C HIS A 95 -11.65 1.09 -12.40
N LEU A 96 -10.73 0.73 -13.30
CA LEU A 96 -11.07 -0.06 -14.50
C LEU A 96 -11.36 -1.53 -14.17
N ILE A 97 -10.89 -2.01 -13.03
CA ILE A 97 -10.99 -3.41 -12.60
C ILE A 97 -11.52 -3.55 -11.18
N ALA A 98 -12.27 -2.56 -10.67
CA ALA A 98 -12.74 -2.55 -9.28
C ALA A 98 -13.51 -3.81 -8.86
N PRO A 99 -14.41 -4.40 -9.69
CA PRO A 99 -15.05 -5.68 -9.35
C PRO A 99 -14.06 -6.84 -9.18
N PHE A 100 -13.03 -6.90 -10.02
CA PHE A 100 -11.96 -7.89 -9.89
C PHE A 100 -11.18 -7.67 -8.58
N LEU A 101 -10.87 -6.43 -8.22
CA LEU A 101 -10.19 -6.12 -6.96
C LEU A 101 -11.02 -6.54 -5.74
N ALA A 102 -12.34 -6.35 -5.78
CA ALA A 102 -13.25 -6.72 -4.71
C ALA A 102 -13.33 -8.25 -4.55
N GLU A 103 -13.51 -8.98 -5.67
CA GLU A 103 -13.52 -10.45 -5.69
C GLU A 103 -12.23 -11.05 -5.12
N ASN A 104 -11.10 -10.38 -5.39
CA ASN A 104 -9.78 -10.82 -4.93
C ASN A 104 -9.39 -10.24 -3.56
N ARG A 105 -10.29 -9.52 -2.88
CA ARG A 105 -10.07 -8.89 -1.56
C ARG A 105 -8.78 -8.07 -1.49
N VAL A 106 -8.51 -7.31 -2.55
CA VAL A 106 -7.31 -6.48 -2.65
C VAL A 106 -7.39 -5.33 -1.65
N MET A 107 -6.27 -5.06 -0.97
CA MET A 107 -6.04 -3.85 -0.19
C MET A 107 -5.17 -2.89 -1.00
N ALA A 108 -5.71 -1.71 -1.33
CA ALA A 108 -5.07 -0.76 -2.23
C ALA A 108 -4.67 0.55 -1.53
N ALA A 109 -3.48 1.05 -1.80
CA ALA A 109 -3.09 2.42 -1.45
C ALA A 109 -3.20 3.32 -2.68
N VAL A 110 -4.22 4.17 -2.72
CA VAL A 110 -4.50 5.02 -3.89
C VAL A 110 -3.76 6.35 -3.78
N GLY A 111 -2.95 6.67 -4.79
CA GLY A 111 -2.21 7.92 -4.88
C GLY A 111 -0.82 7.74 -5.47
N PRO A 112 -0.08 8.83 -5.75
CA PRO A 112 -0.44 10.23 -5.55
C PRO A 112 -1.35 10.77 -6.68
N SER A 113 -2.52 11.30 -6.32
CA SER A 113 -3.52 11.76 -7.31
C SER A 113 -3.37 13.24 -7.70
N LEU A 114 -2.89 14.10 -6.79
CA LEU A 114 -2.68 15.54 -7.01
C LEU A 114 -1.36 15.87 -7.74
N THR A 115 -1.12 15.22 -8.88
CA THR A 115 0.06 15.51 -9.73
C THR A 115 -0.28 15.36 -11.20
N SER A 116 0.60 15.79 -12.10
CA SER A 116 0.48 15.46 -13.53
C SER A 116 0.67 13.95 -13.79
N ALA A 117 0.42 13.50 -15.02
CA ALA A 117 0.63 12.10 -15.44
C ALA A 117 1.89 11.99 -16.32
N PRO A 118 3.12 12.03 -15.75
CA PRO A 118 4.36 12.08 -16.53
C PRO A 118 4.70 10.78 -17.26
N LYS A 119 4.11 9.65 -16.84
CA LYS A 119 4.37 8.32 -17.39
C LYS A 119 3.13 7.80 -18.10
N LEU A 120 3.31 7.01 -19.16
CA LEU A 120 2.19 6.41 -19.92
C LEU A 120 1.23 5.60 -19.03
N GLU A 121 1.76 4.89 -18.04
CA GLU A 121 0.98 4.11 -17.05
C GLU A 121 0.12 4.96 -16.11
N LEU A 122 0.36 6.28 -16.05
CA LEU A 122 -0.40 7.22 -15.25
C LEU A 122 -1.48 7.95 -16.06
N ARG A 123 -1.64 7.66 -17.35
CA ARG A 123 -2.56 8.39 -18.26
C ARG A 123 -4.02 8.41 -17.79
N ASN A 124 -4.43 7.35 -17.08
CA ASN A 124 -5.78 7.15 -16.59
C ASN A 124 -5.94 7.57 -15.13
N LYS A 125 -4.97 8.28 -14.54
CA LYS A 125 -5.06 8.76 -13.17
C LYS A 125 -6.23 9.73 -12.99
N THR A 126 -7.11 9.43 -12.05
CA THR A 126 -8.32 10.21 -11.78
C THR A 126 -8.69 10.15 -10.29
N TRP A 127 -9.41 11.17 -9.82
CA TRP A 127 -10.05 11.15 -8.50
C TRP A 127 -11.26 10.21 -8.42
N ASP A 128 -11.72 9.67 -9.56
CA ASP A 128 -12.77 8.66 -9.59
C ASP A 128 -12.29 7.29 -9.08
N THR A 129 -10.96 7.06 -9.01
CA THR A 129 -10.39 5.81 -8.50
C THR A 129 -10.90 5.44 -7.11
N PRO A 130 -10.69 6.25 -6.06
CA PRO A 130 -11.21 5.91 -4.73
C PRO A 130 -12.74 5.77 -4.70
N VAL A 131 -13.48 6.52 -5.54
CA VAL A 131 -14.95 6.43 -5.62
C VAL A 131 -15.39 5.10 -6.23
N ALA A 132 -14.74 4.64 -7.29
CA ALA A 132 -15.02 3.36 -7.92
C ALA A 132 -14.67 2.19 -6.99
N LEU A 133 -13.53 2.26 -6.29
CA LEU A 133 -13.13 1.26 -5.30
C LEU A 133 -14.14 1.19 -4.14
N TRP A 134 -14.54 2.33 -3.60
CA TRP A 134 -15.56 2.41 -2.56
C TRP A 134 -16.89 1.78 -3.00
N LYS A 135 -17.41 2.15 -4.16
CA LYS A 135 -18.68 1.60 -4.70
C LYS A 135 -18.62 0.09 -4.93
N ALA A 136 -17.45 -0.44 -5.28
CA ALA A 136 -17.23 -1.86 -5.48
C ALA A 136 -16.95 -2.63 -4.18
N GLY A 137 -16.82 -1.95 -3.03
CA GLY A 137 -16.49 -2.59 -1.75
C GLY A 137 -15.03 -3.04 -1.64
N VAL A 138 -14.12 -2.43 -2.41
CA VAL A 138 -12.68 -2.69 -2.34
C VAL A 138 -12.09 -1.95 -1.14
N HIS A 139 -11.25 -2.62 -0.35
CA HIS A 139 -10.51 -1.95 0.72
C HIS A 139 -9.46 -1.02 0.11
N PHE A 140 -9.43 0.24 0.57
CA PHE A 140 -8.39 1.17 0.16
C PHE A 140 -8.03 2.20 1.24
N CYS A 141 -6.78 2.68 1.18
CA CYS A 141 -6.31 3.88 1.84
C CYS A 141 -5.87 4.93 0.80
N ILE A 142 -5.68 6.18 1.21
CA ILE A 142 -5.19 7.28 0.34
C ILE A 142 -3.79 7.69 0.79
N ILE A 143 -2.87 7.79 -0.17
CA ILE A 143 -1.46 8.15 0.06
C ILE A 143 -1.03 9.39 -0.72
N THR A 144 -0.02 10.10 -0.21
CA THR A 144 0.64 11.22 -0.90
C THR A 144 1.89 10.80 -1.66
N ASP A 145 2.41 9.59 -1.40
CA ASP A 145 3.68 9.10 -1.96
C ASP A 145 4.81 10.12 -1.75
N HIS A 146 4.93 10.66 -0.54
CA HIS A 146 5.94 11.67 -0.22
C HIS A 146 7.33 11.19 -0.66
N PRO A 147 8.11 11.99 -1.42
CA PRO A 147 7.96 13.44 -1.62
C PRO A 147 7.14 13.89 -2.85
N VAL A 148 6.49 12.98 -3.58
CA VAL A 148 5.73 13.33 -4.80
C VAL A 148 4.66 14.38 -4.50
N ILE A 149 3.89 14.16 -3.42
CA ILE A 149 3.10 15.21 -2.77
C ILE A 149 3.61 15.32 -1.32
N PRO A 150 4.00 16.51 -0.84
CA PRO A 150 4.29 16.76 0.57
C PRO A 150 3.19 16.22 1.50
N ILE A 151 3.57 15.52 2.58
CA ILE A 151 2.61 14.84 3.46
C ILE A 151 1.62 15.81 4.13
N GLU A 152 2.05 17.06 4.36
CA GLU A 152 1.21 18.15 4.85
C GLU A 152 0.02 18.50 3.94
N HIS A 153 0.03 18.06 2.67
CA HIS A 153 -1.08 18.26 1.72
C HIS A 153 -2.03 17.06 1.65
N LEU A 154 -1.93 16.09 2.57
CA LEU A 154 -2.84 14.95 2.61
C LEU A 154 -4.30 15.41 2.76
N SER A 155 -4.60 16.38 3.63
CA SER A 155 -5.95 16.92 3.80
C SER A 155 -6.53 17.45 2.48
N VAL A 156 -5.73 18.17 1.68
CA VAL A 156 -6.12 18.67 0.36
C VAL A 156 -6.47 17.51 -0.59
N CYS A 157 -5.69 16.42 -0.56
CA CYS A 157 -5.98 15.25 -1.37
C CYS A 157 -7.33 14.61 -1.00
N LEU A 158 -7.66 14.58 0.30
CA LEU A 158 -8.94 14.07 0.77
C LEU A 158 -10.11 14.98 0.38
N SER A 159 -9.96 16.30 0.47
CA SER A 159 -10.99 17.25 0.00
C SER A 159 -11.31 17.04 -1.49
N LEU A 160 -10.28 16.74 -2.30
CA LEU A 160 -10.44 16.47 -3.73
C LEU A 160 -11.10 15.13 -4.01
N ALA A 161 -10.80 14.08 -3.23
CA ALA A 161 -11.50 12.81 -3.30
C ALA A 161 -12.98 12.94 -2.92
N VAL A 162 -13.29 13.74 -1.88
CA VAL A 162 -14.67 14.06 -1.50
C VAL A 162 -15.38 14.82 -2.61
N ARG A 163 -14.72 15.82 -3.22
CA ARG A 163 -15.25 16.56 -4.37
C ARG A 163 -15.58 15.65 -5.57
N ALA A 164 -14.85 14.55 -5.75
CA ALA A 164 -15.12 13.56 -6.80
C ALA A 164 -16.29 12.62 -6.46
N GLY A 165 -16.84 12.67 -5.25
CA GLY A 165 -18.00 11.90 -4.83
C GLY A 165 -17.73 10.82 -3.80
N LEU A 166 -16.55 10.81 -3.16
CA LEU A 166 -16.28 9.95 -2.02
C LEU A 166 -16.98 10.54 -0.77
N PRO A 167 -17.71 9.75 0.04
CA PRO A 167 -18.25 10.24 1.31
C PRO A 167 -17.14 10.76 2.25
N ARG A 168 -17.45 11.82 2.99
CA ARG A 168 -16.50 12.48 3.90
C ARG A 168 -15.92 11.52 4.96
N ASP A 169 -16.77 10.73 5.57
CA ASP A 169 -16.43 9.71 6.56
C ASP A 169 -15.53 8.62 5.96
N VAL A 170 -15.81 8.19 4.73
CA VAL A 170 -14.97 7.23 4.00
C VAL A 170 -13.59 7.82 3.68
N ALA A 171 -13.51 9.09 3.29
CA ALA A 171 -12.24 9.80 3.09
C ALA A 171 -11.40 9.86 4.38
N LEU A 172 -12.00 10.18 5.52
CA LEU A 172 -11.29 10.19 6.81
C LEU A 172 -10.86 8.79 7.22
N ARG A 173 -11.72 7.77 7.05
CA ARG A 173 -11.37 6.37 7.29
C ARG A 173 -10.18 5.93 6.43
N ALA A 174 -10.12 6.38 5.17
CA ALA A 174 -9.07 6.02 4.21
C ALA A 174 -7.66 6.47 4.63
N VAL A 175 -7.52 7.39 5.58
CA VAL A 175 -6.21 7.84 6.11
C VAL A 175 -6.03 7.53 7.60
N THR A 176 -6.99 6.83 8.19
CA THR A 176 -6.96 6.41 9.59
C THR A 176 -7.09 4.89 9.65
N MET A 177 -8.29 4.36 9.89
CA MET A 177 -8.50 2.91 10.05
C MET A 177 -8.09 2.11 8.81
N SER A 178 -8.45 2.54 7.59
CA SER A 178 -8.05 1.78 6.39
C SER A 178 -6.54 1.74 6.21
N ALA A 179 -5.84 2.81 6.61
CA ALA A 179 -4.38 2.85 6.53
C ALA A 179 -3.74 1.94 7.59
N ALA A 180 -4.32 1.87 8.79
CA ALA A 180 -3.91 0.93 9.83
C ALA A 180 -4.12 -0.53 9.40
N GLU A 181 -5.31 -0.85 8.86
CA GLU A 181 -5.63 -2.17 8.28
C GLU A 181 -4.64 -2.54 7.16
N HIS A 182 -4.34 -1.61 6.24
CA HIS A 182 -3.36 -1.81 5.16
C HIS A 182 -1.96 -2.19 5.65
N LEU A 183 -1.59 -1.74 6.86
CA LEU A 183 -0.31 -2.04 7.50
C LEU A 183 -0.38 -3.23 8.48
N GLY A 184 -1.56 -3.78 8.76
CA GLY A 184 -1.76 -4.79 9.80
C GLY A 184 -1.59 -4.25 11.23
N LEU A 185 -1.97 -2.98 11.45
CA LEU A 185 -1.84 -2.24 12.71
C LEU A 185 -3.19 -1.75 13.26
N GLU A 186 -4.30 -2.28 12.75
CA GLU A 186 -5.67 -1.90 13.13
C GLU A 186 -5.95 -2.09 14.62
N ASP A 187 -5.32 -3.04 15.28
CA ASP A 187 -5.47 -3.27 16.73
C ASP A 187 -4.77 -2.21 17.58
N ARG A 188 -3.85 -1.42 16.99
CA ARG A 188 -3.02 -0.44 17.69
C ARG A 188 -3.41 1.00 17.38
N ILE A 189 -3.72 1.31 16.12
CA ILE A 189 -3.94 2.70 15.65
C ILE A 189 -5.14 2.80 14.70
N GLY A 190 -5.49 4.04 14.31
CA GLY A 190 -6.47 4.31 13.26
C GLY A 190 -7.92 4.53 13.71
N SER A 191 -8.22 4.40 15.01
CA SER A 191 -9.50 4.82 15.61
C SER A 191 -9.33 5.26 17.06
N VAL A 192 -10.31 6.03 17.55
CA VAL A 192 -10.40 6.44 18.95
C VAL A 192 -11.22 5.40 19.71
N GLU A 193 -10.55 4.33 20.16
CA GLU A 193 -11.16 3.22 20.88
C GLU A 193 -10.31 2.82 22.08
N LYS A 194 -10.94 2.29 23.13
CA LYS A 194 -10.24 1.84 24.33
C LYS A 194 -9.26 0.72 23.98
N GLY A 195 -8.00 0.87 24.40
CA GLY A 195 -6.94 -0.11 24.20
C GLY A 195 -5.99 0.21 23.04
N LYS A 196 -6.35 1.16 22.17
CA LYS A 196 -5.48 1.66 21.10
C LYS A 196 -4.52 2.75 21.58
N GLU A 197 -3.46 2.96 20.82
CA GLU A 197 -2.47 4.01 21.05
C GLU A 197 -3.14 5.40 20.97
N ALA A 198 -2.73 6.29 21.87
CA ALA A 198 -3.30 7.63 21.97
C ALA A 198 -2.67 8.58 20.94
N ASP A 199 -2.82 8.23 19.67
CA ASP A 199 -2.45 9.02 18.51
C ASP A 199 -3.64 9.88 18.09
N LEU A 200 -3.65 11.13 18.53
CA LEU A 200 -4.82 12.02 18.45
C LEU A 200 -4.42 13.38 17.88
N VAL A 201 -5.33 14.01 17.12
CA VAL A 201 -5.14 15.38 16.64
C VAL A 201 -6.36 16.21 17.00
N VAL A 202 -6.11 17.35 17.65
CA VAL A 202 -7.12 18.38 17.92
C VAL A 202 -7.06 19.39 16.77
N TRP A 203 -8.18 19.57 16.08
CA TRP A 203 -8.31 20.52 14.97
C TRP A 203 -9.15 21.73 15.39
N ASP A 204 -8.87 22.90 14.81
CA ASP A 204 -9.68 24.12 14.98
C ASP A 204 -10.96 24.13 14.11
N GLY A 205 -11.16 23.10 13.29
CA GLY A 205 -12.29 22.93 12.39
C GLY A 205 -12.32 21.55 11.74
N ASP A 206 -12.92 21.44 10.56
CA ASP A 206 -12.99 20.19 9.82
C ASP A 206 -11.58 19.79 9.30
N PRO A 207 -11.05 18.59 9.63
CA PRO A 207 -9.75 18.13 9.12
C PRO A 207 -9.64 18.05 7.60
N LEU A 208 -10.77 18.01 6.88
CA LEU A 208 -10.81 18.04 5.41
C LEU A 208 -10.96 19.45 4.83
N ASP A 209 -11.04 20.48 5.66
CA ASP A 209 -10.93 21.88 5.22
C ASP A 209 -9.45 22.28 5.21
N ALA A 210 -8.93 22.66 4.05
CA ALA A 210 -7.53 23.08 3.90
C ALA A 210 -7.19 24.35 4.70
N ARG A 211 -8.20 25.08 5.21
CA ARG A 211 -8.03 26.24 6.08
C ARG A 211 -7.86 25.88 7.55
N SER A 212 -8.28 24.67 7.95
CA SER A 212 -8.17 24.19 9.32
C SER A 212 -6.74 23.79 9.67
N LYS A 213 -6.40 23.95 10.94
CA LYS A 213 -5.08 23.67 11.50
C LYS A 213 -5.18 22.61 12.58
N ALA A 214 -4.18 21.73 12.60
CA ALA A 214 -3.91 20.88 13.74
C ALA A 214 -3.37 21.76 14.89
N LEU A 215 -4.17 21.93 15.94
CA LEU A 215 -3.81 22.72 17.11
C LEU A 215 -2.85 21.95 18.02
N VAL A 216 -3.13 20.67 18.25
CA VAL A 216 -2.32 19.79 19.09
C VAL A 216 -2.31 18.39 18.48
N THR A 217 -1.14 17.77 18.40
CA THR A 217 -0.95 16.38 17.99
C THR A 217 -0.37 15.61 19.15
N PHE A 218 -1.01 14.50 19.51
CA PHE A 218 -0.52 13.51 20.46
C PHE A 218 -0.01 12.30 19.68
N VAL A 219 1.14 11.77 20.09
CA VAL A 219 1.69 10.49 19.61
C VAL A 219 2.02 9.65 20.82
N ASN A 220 1.44 8.46 20.93
CA ASN A 220 1.53 7.60 22.10
C ASN A 220 1.14 8.31 23.41
N GLY A 221 0.18 9.25 23.35
CA GLY A 221 -0.29 10.02 24.50
C GLY A 221 0.58 11.22 24.89
N GLU A 222 1.72 11.41 24.23
CA GLU A 222 2.62 12.54 24.46
C GLU A 222 2.40 13.64 23.40
N ILE A 223 2.54 14.91 23.80
CA ILE A 223 2.40 16.03 22.86
C ILE A 223 3.61 16.04 21.91
N ALA A 224 3.34 15.81 20.62
CA ALA A 224 4.33 15.85 19.54
C ALA A 224 4.34 17.21 18.81
N HIS A 225 3.22 17.93 18.81
CA HIS A 225 3.08 19.26 18.22
C HIS A 225 2.03 20.08 18.99
N SER A 226 2.30 21.37 19.22
CA SER A 226 1.30 22.32 19.76
C SER A 226 1.46 23.70 19.13
N LEU A 227 0.34 24.32 18.77
CA LEU A 227 0.23 25.74 18.40
C LEU A 227 -0.36 26.61 19.51
N ILE A 228 -0.74 25.99 20.63
CA ILE A 228 -1.34 26.62 21.81
C ILE A 228 -0.60 26.28 23.10
#